data_AF-A0A644XRW3-F1
#
_entry.id   AF-A0A644XRW3-F1
#
_cell.length_a   1.000
_cell.length_b   1.000
_cell.length_c   1.000
_cell.angle_alpha   90.00
_cell.angle_beta   90.00
_cell.angle_gamma   90.00
#
_symmetry.space_group_name_H-M   'P 1'
#
loop_
_entity.id
_entity.type
_entity.pdbx_description
1 polymer ?
#
loop_
_entity_poly.entity_id
_entity_poly.type
_entity_poly.pdbx_seq_one_letter_code
_entity_poly.pdbx_strand_id
1 'polypeptide(L)'
;MVGVSVLVADTDAEAEYQYSTHLQMSIGNATGARRPLQPPRTDLPHDEGWRAAQGMLACRAVGSPATVRRQLDELVAATGADELIVVTYAHDPQVRLRSLQLLAEVWK
;
A
#
# COMPACT_ATOMS: atom_id res chain seq x y z
N MET A 1 -7.81 17.11 -0.46
CA MET A 1 -8.05 15.67 -0.71
C MET A 1 -6.92 15.01 -1.53
N VAL A 2 -6.33 13.91 -1.03
CA VAL A 2 -5.26 13.11 -1.69
C VAL A 2 -5.60 11.61 -1.65
N GLY A 3 -5.34 10.89 -2.73
CA GLY A 3 -5.45 9.42 -2.77
C GLY A 3 -4.15 8.75 -2.32
N VAL A 4 -4.23 7.80 -1.39
CA VAL A 4 -3.08 7.09 -0.83
C VAL A 4 -3.33 5.59 -0.72
N SER A 5 -2.33 4.82 -1.14
CA SER A 5 -2.33 3.37 -0.95
C SER A 5 -1.85 3.03 0.45
N VAL A 6 -2.67 2.40 1.28
CA VAL A 6 -2.32 2.10 2.68
C VAL A 6 -2.36 0.61 2.95
N LEU A 7 -1.35 0.12 3.65
CA LEU A 7 -1.40 -1.19 4.28
C LEU A 7 -0.67 -1.16 5.64
N VAL A 8 -1.42 -1.44 6.70
CA VAL A 8 -0.94 -1.48 8.08
C VAL A 8 -0.93 -2.92 8.56
N ALA A 9 0.19 -3.36 9.13
CA ALA A 9 0.32 -4.64 9.82
C ALA A 9 1.05 -4.44 11.15
N ASP A 10 1.16 -5.48 11.98
CA ASP A 10 1.79 -5.34 13.30
C ASP A 10 3.30 -5.00 13.20
N THR A 11 3.95 -5.31 12.08
CA THR A 11 5.36 -4.98 11.80
C THR A 11 5.55 -4.43 10.39
N ASP A 12 6.64 -3.68 10.16
CA ASP A 12 6.97 -3.18 8.83
C ASP A 12 7.23 -4.30 7.82
N ALA A 13 7.89 -5.38 8.26
CA ALA A 13 8.19 -6.53 7.40
C ALA A 13 6.92 -7.26 6.93
N GLU A 14 5.96 -7.48 7.84
CA GLU A 14 4.68 -8.08 7.48
C GLU A 14 3.88 -7.17 6.54
N ALA A 15 3.90 -5.85 6.79
CA ALA A 15 3.19 -4.91 5.93
C ALA A 15 3.77 -4.92 4.51
N GLU A 16 5.09 -4.87 4.34
CA GLU A 16 5.71 -4.93 3.01
C GLU A 16 5.45 -6.29 2.33
N TYR A 17 5.48 -7.39 3.07
CA TYR A 17 5.11 -8.70 2.55
C TYR A 17 3.67 -8.71 2.02
N GLN A 18 2.71 -8.27 2.81
CA GLN A 18 1.29 -8.24 2.39
C GLN A 18 1.06 -7.25 1.24
N TYR A 19 1.76 -6.12 1.23
CA TYR A 19 1.67 -5.08 0.20
C TYR A 19 2.20 -5.56 -1.16
N SER A 20 3.01 -6.62 -1.21
CA SER A 20 3.42 -7.26 -2.46
C SER A 20 2.25 -7.68 -3.34
N THR A 21 1.06 -7.91 -2.77
CA THR A 21 -0.19 -8.12 -3.53
C THR A 21 -0.48 -6.92 -4.44
N HIS A 22 -0.41 -5.71 -3.90
CA HIS A 22 -0.63 -4.47 -4.64
C HIS A 22 0.47 -4.28 -5.68
N LEU A 23 1.74 -4.52 -5.31
CA LEU A 23 2.87 -4.42 -6.25
C LEU A 23 2.67 -5.33 -7.48
N GLN A 24 2.29 -6.59 -7.26
CA GLN A 24 1.99 -7.53 -8.35
C GLN A 24 0.86 -7.04 -9.26
N MET A 25 -0.23 -6.52 -8.67
CA MET A 25 -1.34 -5.93 -9.44
C MET A 25 -0.86 -4.74 -10.26
N SER A 26 -0.07 -3.85 -9.68
CA SER A 26 0.44 -2.65 -10.34
C SER A 26 1.37 -2.98 -11.50
N ILE A 27 2.26 -3.96 -11.34
CA ILE A 27 3.14 -4.47 -12.41
C ILE A 27 2.30 -5.11 -13.53
N GLY A 28 1.30 -5.93 -13.19
CA GLY A 28 0.39 -6.53 -14.16
C GLY A 28 -0.41 -5.48 -14.95
N ASN A 29 -0.81 -4.39 -14.28
CA ASN A 29 -1.50 -3.27 -14.93
C ASN A 29 -0.58 -2.51 -15.89
N ALA A 30 0.67 -2.26 -15.49
CA ALA A 30 1.66 -1.55 -16.29
C ALA A 30 2.12 -2.35 -17.53
N THR A 31 2.21 -3.68 -17.40
CA THR A 31 2.67 -4.60 -18.47
C THR A 31 1.52 -5.14 -19.34
N GLY A 32 0.26 -4.81 -19.02
CA GLY A 32 -0.91 -5.38 -19.67
C GLY A 32 -1.26 -6.82 -19.25
N ALA A 33 -0.44 -7.46 -18.41
CA ALA A 33 -0.65 -8.80 -17.86
C ALA A 33 -1.62 -8.81 -16.66
N ARG A 34 -2.82 -8.24 -16.84
CA ARG A 34 -3.84 -8.11 -15.78
C ARG A 34 -4.35 -9.47 -15.33
N ARG A 35 -4.44 -9.68 -14.00
CA ARG A 35 -4.89 -10.91 -13.35
C ARG A 35 -5.67 -10.57 -12.08
N PRO A 36 -6.45 -11.51 -11.52
CA PRO A 36 -6.98 -11.37 -10.15
C PRO A 36 -5.84 -11.09 -9.15
N LEU A 37 -6.19 -10.56 -7.98
CA LEU A 37 -5.21 -10.36 -6.91
C LEU A 37 -4.48 -11.68 -6.62
N GLN A 38 -3.16 -11.64 -6.65
CA GLN A 38 -2.31 -12.79 -6.38
C GLN A 38 -1.92 -12.80 -4.90
N PRO A 39 -1.63 -13.96 -4.30
CA PRO A 39 -1.11 -14.04 -2.95
C PRO A 39 0.17 -13.19 -2.76
N PRO A 40 0.44 -12.69 -1.54
CA PRO A 40 1.67 -12.00 -1.25
C PRO A 40 2.89 -12.91 -1.48
N ARG A 41 4.00 -12.32 -1.93
CA ARG A 41 5.28 -13.00 -2.18
C ARG A 41 6.46 -12.05 -1.96
N THR A 42 7.62 -12.59 -1.64
CA THR A 42 8.83 -11.81 -1.39
C THR A 42 9.67 -11.55 -2.64
N ASP A 43 9.55 -12.39 -3.66
CA ASP A 43 10.39 -12.41 -4.85
C ASP A 43 9.68 -11.74 -6.05
N LEU A 44 9.59 -10.41 -6.01
CA LEU A 44 9.07 -9.62 -7.12
C LEU A 44 10.18 -9.29 -8.13
N PRO A 45 9.91 -9.39 -9.44
CA PRO A 45 10.88 -8.98 -10.44
C PRO A 45 11.04 -7.45 -10.42
N HIS A 46 12.29 -6.98 -10.38
CA HIS A 46 12.62 -5.55 -10.47
C HIS A 46 12.94 -5.16 -11.93
N ASP A 47 12.07 -5.57 -12.85
CA ASP A 47 12.22 -5.37 -14.29
C ASP A 47 11.61 -4.03 -14.77
N GLU A 48 11.40 -3.90 -16.09
CA GLU A 48 10.76 -2.72 -16.68
C GLU A 48 9.32 -2.53 -16.18
N GLY A 49 8.59 -3.61 -15.93
CA GLY A 49 7.25 -3.57 -15.36
C GLY A 49 7.22 -3.00 -13.95
N TRP A 50 8.22 -3.35 -13.12
CA TRP A 50 8.42 -2.72 -11.81
C TRP A 50 8.62 -1.21 -11.94
N ARG A 51 9.51 -0.78 -12.84
CA ARG A 51 9.80 0.65 -13.04
C ARG A 51 8.58 1.42 -13.55
N ALA A 52 7.81 0.83 -14.46
CA ALA A 52 6.58 1.42 -14.97
C ALA A 52 5.50 1.54 -13.87
N ALA A 53 5.46 0.62 -12.91
CA ALA A 53 4.52 0.67 -11.79
C ALA A 53 4.88 1.73 -10.72
N GLN A 54 6.14 2.19 -10.63
CA GLN A 54 6.60 3.12 -9.59
C GLN A 54 5.78 4.41 -9.52
N GLY A 55 5.33 4.94 -10.66
CA GLY A 55 4.50 6.15 -10.68
C GLY A 55 3.17 5.98 -9.93
N MET A 56 2.56 4.80 -10.00
CA MET A 56 1.32 4.51 -9.26
C MET A 56 1.56 4.24 -7.78
N LEU A 57 2.80 3.88 -7.41
CA LEU A 57 3.20 3.52 -6.05
C LEU A 57 3.81 4.70 -5.28
N ALA A 58 3.93 5.87 -5.91
CA ALA A 58 4.55 7.06 -5.34
C ALA A 58 3.83 7.55 -4.07
N CYS A 59 2.50 7.48 -4.04
CA CYS A 59 1.69 7.84 -2.86
C CYS A 59 1.27 6.58 -2.11
N ARG A 60 2.15 6.07 -1.25
CA ARG A 60 1.88 4.91 -0.38
C ARG A 60 2.26 5.18 1.08
N ALA A 61 1.50 4.59 2.00
CA ALA A 61 1.86 4.47 3.40
C ALA A 61 1.76 3.00 3.84
N VAL A 62 2.90 2.34 4.02
CA VAL A 62 2.99 0.89 4.25
C VAL A 62 3.93 0.64 5.41
N GLY A 63 3.47 -0.10 6.41
CA GLY A 63 4.30 -0.43 7.56
C GLY A 63 3.53 -0.80 8.82
N SER A 64 4.24 -0.75 9.94
CA SER A 64 3.68 -0.77 11.28
C SER A 64 2.79 0.46 11.56
N PRO A 65 1.96 0.43 12.61
CA PRO A 65 1.15 1.58 13.05
C PRO A 65 1.95 2.89 13.13
N ALA A 66 3.13 2.85 13.74
CA ALA A 66 3.99 4.02 13.91
C ALA A 66 4.58 4.53 12.59
N THR A 67 4.99 3.61 11.70
CA THR A 67 5.51 3.95 10.38
C THR A 67 4.45 4.60 9.50
N VAL A 68 3.25 4.03 9.48
CA VAL A 68 2.13 4.55 8.67
C VAL A 68 1.69 5.92 9.18
N ARG A 69 1.60 6.13 10.50
CA ARG A 69 1.29 7.45 11.08
C ARG A 69 2.24 8.51 10.54
N ARG A 70 3.55 8.27 10.67
CA ARG A 70 4.60 9.18 10.23
C ARG A 70 4.49 9.48 8.74
N GLN A 71 4.35 8.46 7.89
CA GLN A 71 4.26 8.63 6.45
C GLN A 71 3.02 9.43 6.02
N LEU A 72 1.88 9.22 6.68
CA LEU A 72 0.66 9.97 6.40
C LEU A 72 0.74 11.42 6.90
N ASP A 73 1.35 11.66 8.07
CA ASP A 73 1.61 13.02 8.58
C ASP A 73 2.54 13.79 7.62
N GLU A 74 3.60 13.15 7.11
CA GLU A 74 4.50 13.69 6.10
C GLU A 74 3.76 14.02 4.79
N LEU A 75 2.87 13.12 4.34
CA LEU A 75 2.06 13.33 3.15
C LEU A 75 1.13 14.54 3.32
N VAL A 76 0.41 14.62 4.44
CA VAL A 76 -0.49 15.75 4.74
C VAL A 76 0.28 17.06 4.82
N ALA A 77 1.45 17.07 5.46
CA ALA A 77 2.29 18.26 5.55
C ALA A 77 2.81 18.71 4.17
N ALA A 78 3.18 17.77 3.30
CA ALA A 78 3.69 18.06 1.97
C ALA A 78 2.60 18.56 1.00
N THR A 79 1.37 18.07 1.13
CA THR A 79 0.28 18.39 0.18
C THR A 79 -0.73 19.40 0.71
N GLY A 80 -0.76 19.67 2.02
CA GLY A 80 -1.81 20.45 2.68
C GLY A 80 -3.18 19.78 2.61
N ALA A 81 -3.23 18.44 2.56
CA ALA A 81 -4.49 17.72 2.39
C ALA A 81 -5.29 17.68 3.70
N ASP A 82 -6.55 18.08 3.60
CA ASP A 82 -7.57 18.03 4.65
C ASP A 82 -8.32 16.68 4.71
N GLU A 83 -8.21 15.88 3.65
CA GLU A 83 -8.84 14.57 3.52
C GLU A 83 -7.92 13.58 2.77
N LEU A 84 -7.89 12.33 3.23
CA LEU A 84 -7.17 11.23 2.60
C LEU A 84 -8.14 10.15 2.13
N ILE A 85 -8.15 9.86 0.83
CA ILE A 85 -8.85 8.71 0.24
C ILE A 85 -7.91 7.51 0.31
N VAL A 86 -8.28 6.51 1.10
CA VAL A 86 -7.44 5.33 1.34
C VAL A 86 -7.85 4.18 0.45
N VAL A 87 -6.87 3.55 -0.19
CA VAL A 87 -7.05 2.29 -0.92
C VAL A 87 -6.15 1.21 -0.31
N THR A 88 -6.75 0.07 0.02
CA THR A 88 -6.05 -1.08 0.60
C THR A 88 -6.35 -2.33 -0.24
N TYR A 89 -5.33 -2.82 -0.93
CA TYR A 89 -5.35 -4.11 -1.61
C TYR A 89 -4.62 -5.15 -0.75
N ALA A 90 -5.31 -6.24 -0.43
CA ALA A 90 -4.74 -7.44 0.15
C ALA A 90 -5.41 -8.65 -0.49
N HIS A 91 -4.66 -9.75 -0.61
CA HIS A 91 -5.21 -10.99 -1.15
C HIS A 91 -6.22 -11.61 -0.18
N ASP A 92 -5.88 -11.66 1.12
CA ASP A 92 -6.78 -12.12 2.17
C ASP A 92 -7.69 -10.97 2.65
N PRO A 93 -9.02 -11.11 2.59
CA PRO A 93 -9.97 -10.13 3.12
C PRO A 93 -9.76 -9.78 4.60
N GLN A 94 -9.28 -10.73 5.42
CA GLN A 94 -9.02 -10.50 6.85
C GLN A 94 -7.83 -9.58 7.07
N VAL A 95 -6.77 -9.71 6.24
CA VAL A 95 -5.62 -8.79 6.25
C VAL A 95 -6.09 -7.38 5.90
N ARG A 96 -6.93 -7.23 4.88
CA ARG A 96 -7.51 -5.93 4.52
C ARG A 96 -8.31 -5.32 5.67
N LEU A 97 -9.19 -6.10 6.31
CA LEU A 97 -10.01 -5.63 7.41
C LEU A 97 -9.15 -5.19 8.61
N ARG A 98 -8.17 -6.02 9.00
CA ARG A 98 -7.24 -5.72 10.09
C ARG A 98 -6.42 -4.46 9.81
N SER A 99 -5.93 -4.30 8.59
CA SER A 99 -5.20 -3.08 8.17
C SER A 99 -6.06 -1.82 8.32
N LEU A 100 -7.33 -1.87 7.92
CA LEU A 100 -8.23 -0.72 8.05
C LEU A 100 -8.57 -0.40 9.51
N GLN A 101 -8.72 -1.42 10.36
CA GLN A 101 -8.91 -1.24 11.81
C GLN A 101 -7.69 -0.57 12.44
N LEU A 102 -6.50 -1.08 12.17
CA LEU A 102 -5.23 -0.51 12.66
C LEU A 102 -5.06 0.93 12.18
N LEU A 103 -5.37 1.21 10.91
CA LEU A 103 -5.34 2.58 10.39
C LEU A 103 -6.28 3.49 11.15
N ALA A 104 -7.52 3.07 11.42
CA ALA A 104 -8.49 3.85 12.18
C ALA A 104 -8.07 4.08 13.65
N GLU A 105 -7.34 3.13 14.25
CA GLU A 105 -6.79 3.30 15.60
C GLU A 105 -5.66 4.33 15.64
N VAL A 106 -4.81 4.34 14.61
CA VAL A 106 -3.64 5.20 14.48
C VAL A 106 -3.99 6.61 14.02
N TRP A 107 -5.00 6.74 13.16
CA TRP A 107 -5.42 8.00 12.54
C TRP A 107 -6.49 8.72 13.36
N LYS A 108 -6.20 8.88 14.65
CA LYS A 108 -6.95 9.71 15.60
C LYS A 108 -6.24 11.03 15.84
#